data_AF-A0A6B3ICF0-F1
#
_entry.id   AF-A0A6B3ICF0-F1
#
_cell.length_a   1.000
_cell.length_b   1.000
_cell.length_c   1.000
_cell.angle_alpha   90.00
_cell.angle_beta   90.00
_cell.angle_gamma   90.00
#
_symmetry.space_group_name_H-M   'P 1'
#
loop_
_entity.id
_entity.type
_entity.pdbx_description
1 polymer ?
#
loop_
_entity_poly.entity_id
_entity_poly.type
_entity_poly.pdbx_seq_one_letter_code
_entity_poly.pdbx_strand_id
1 'polypeptide(L)'
;PTGGTHPERQAACDRLSEVGATRAGQELFRATPEGTMCTMIYGGDASARIVGTWEGRAVDTTVTRGDGCEIARWNNLVPVLPDLR
;
A
#
# COMPACT_ATOMS: atom_id res chain seq x y z
N PRO A 1 18.45 0.95 9.05
CA PRO A 1 17.90 0.65 10.39
C PRO A 1 16.40 0.90 10.39
N THR A 2 15.63 0.07 11.09
CA THR A 2 14.19 0.24 11.31
C THR A 2 13.92 1.46 12.19
N GLY A 3 13.01 2.35 11.82
CA GLY A 3 12.77 3.63 12.51
C GLY A 3 11.33 4.14 12.43
N GLY A 4 11.08 5.34 12.97
CA GLY A 4 9.76 5.99 12.96
C GLY A 4 8.88 5.69 14.17
N THR A 5 7.59 6.07 14.07
CA THR A 5 6.55 5.91 15.12
C THR A 5 5.50 4.85 14.77
N HIS A 6 5.68 4.13 13.66
CA HIS A 6 4.74 3.08 13.26
C HIS A 6 4.64 2.01 14.36
N PRO A 7 3.45 1.50 14.72
CA PRO A 7 3.32 0.50 15.79
C PRO A 7 4.07 -0.80 15.46
N GLU A 8 4.06 -1.20 14.19
CA GLU A 8 4.66 -2.46 13.70
C GLU A 8 5.90 -2.21 12.83
N ARG A 9 6.83 -1.34 13.25
CA ARG A 9 7.94 -0.85 12.39
C ARG A 9 8.71 -1.96 11.70
N GLN A 10 9.10 -3.00 12.45
CA GLN A 10 9.92 -4.09 11.90
C GLN A 10 9.14 -4.86 10.84
N ALA A 11 7.91 -5.28 11.15
CA ALA A 11 7.07 -6.01 10.22
C ALA A 11 6.72 -5.17 8.97
N ALA A 12 6.48 -3.87 9.12
CA ALA A 12 6.26 -2.96 7.99
C ALA A 12 7.50 -2.88 7.09
N CYS A 13 8.70 -2.74 7.66
CA CYS A 13 9.95 -2.75 6.91
C CYS A 13 10.21 -4.11 6.23
N ASP A 14 9.97 -5.21 6.92
CA ASP A 14 10.16 -6.57 6.38
C ASP A 14 9.22 -6.81 5.19
N ARG A 15 7.95 -6.40 5.32
CA ARG A 15 6.98 -6.48 4.23
C ARG A 15 7.43 -5.67 3.01
N LEU A 16 7.86 -4.43 3.22
CA LEU A 16 8.38 -3.58 2.16
C LEU A 16 9.60 -4.20 1.47
N SER A 17 10.51 -4.80 2.24
CA SER A 17 11.67 -5.51 1.71
C SER A 17 11.27 -6.75 0.89
N GLU A 18 10.31 -7.53 1.36
CA GLU A 18 9.81 -8.73 0.68
C GLU A 18 9.21 -8.38 -0.68
N VAL A 19 8.31 -7.38 -0.73
CA VAL A 19 7.67 -6.98 -1.98
C VAL A 19 8.65 -6.26 -2.90
N GLY A 20 9.49 -5.37 -2.35
CA GLY A 20 10.46 -4.54 -3.10
C GLY A 20 11.47 -5.35 -3.91
N ALA A 21 11.80 -6.56 -3.45
CA ALA A 21 12.66 -7.48 -4.18
C ALA A 21 12.04 -8.00 -5.50
N THR A 22 10.75 -7.77 -5.73
CA THR A 22 10.03 -8.23 -6.93
C THR A 22 9.77 -7.08 -7.90
N ARG A 23 9.62 -7.41 -9.20
CA ARG A 23 9.19 -6.43 -10.21
C ARG A 23 7.84 -5.78 -9.86
N ALA A 24 6.95 -6.53 -9.20
CA ALA A 24 5.68 -6.03 -8.71
C ALA A 24 5.85 -5.00 -7.56
N GLY A 25 6.87 -5.16 -6.71
CA GLY A 25 7.16 -4.22 -5.62
C GLY A 25 7.61 -2.83 -6.07
N GLN A 26 8.18 -2.72 -7.27
CA GLN A 26 8.49 -1.42 -7.87
C GLN A 26 7.23 -0.60 -8.21
N GLU A 27 6.08 -1.27 -8.27
CA GLU A 27 4.79 -0.67 -8.57
C GLU A 27 3.84 -0.65 -7.36
N LEU A 28 4.32 -1.08 -6.18
CA LEU A 28 3.53 -1.19 -4.95
C LEU A 28 2.73 0.08 -4.63
N PHE A 29 3.36 1.24 -4.79
CA PHE A 29 2.76 2.54 -4.49
C PHE A 29 2.10 3.20 -5.71
N ARG A 30 2.10 2.56 -6.88
CA ARG A 30 1.36 3.10 -8.03
C ARG A 30 -0.13 2.98 -7.79
N ALA A 31 -0.87 3.99 -8.22
CA ALA A 31 -2.32 3.94 -8.25
C ALA A 31 -2.80 2.83 -9.20
N THR A 32 -3.99 2.30 -8.94
CA THR A 32 -4.68 1.42 -9.88
C THR A 32 -4.81 2.14 -11.24
N PRO A 33 -4.38 1.54 -12.35
CA PRO A 33 -4.50 2.17 -13.66
C PRO A 33 -5.96 2.51 -13.99
N GLU A 34 -6.16 3.65 -14.64
CA GLU A 34 -7.49 4.03 -15.14
C GLU A 34 -8.04 2.95 -16.10
N GLY A 35 -9.33 2.67 -16.00
CA GLY A 35 -9.99 1.64 -16.80
C GLY A 35 -9.73 0.20 -16.33
N THR A 36 -9.03 0.00 -15.22
CA THR A 36 -8.93 -1.33 -14.59
C THR A 36 -10.34 -1.79 -14.18
N MET A 37 -10.66 -3.04 -14.50
CA MET A 37 -11.94 -3.63 -14.13
C MET A 37 -11.93 -4.07 -12.67
N CYS A 38 -12.55 -3.26 -11.82
CA CYS A 38 -12.62 -3.47 -10.38
C CYS A 38 -14.05 -3.82 -9.96
N THR A 39 -14.19 -4.63 -8.92
CA THR A 39 -15.52 -4.89 -8.32
C THR A 39 -15.97 -3.66 -7.56
N MET A 40 -17.27 -3.35 -7.59
CA MET A 40 -17.84 -2.22 -6.84
C MET A 40 -18.11 -2.59 -5.36
N ILE A 41 -17.26 -3.43 -4.78
CA ILE A 41 -17.35 -3.82 -3.37
C ILE A 41 -16.74 -2.69 -2.55
N TYR A 42 -17.58 -2.03 -1.76
CA TYR A 42 -17.14 -1.00 -0.83
C TYR A 42 -16.67 -1.64 0.49
N GLY A 43 -15.42 -1.36 0.86
CA GLY A 43 -14.73 -1.93 2.02
C GLY A 43 -14.64 -0.97 3.22
N GLY A 44 -15.35 0.16 3.20
CA GLY A 44 -15.38 1.16 4.28
C GLY A 44 -14.61 2.46 3.97
N ASP A 45 -14.74 3.44 4.87
CA ASP A 45 -14.26 4.82 4.68
C ASP A 45 -12.75 5.02 4.89
N ALA A 46 -12.01 3.95 5.21
CA ALA A 46 -10.58 4.05 5.48
C ALA A 46 -9.82 4.57 4.25
N SER A 47 -8.97 5.57 4.49
CA SER A 47 -8.03 6.11 3.51
C SER A 47 -6.67 6.36 4.15
N ALA A 48 -5.62 6.24 3.35
CA ALA A 48 -4.25 6.51 3.77
C ALA A 48 -3.50 7.24 2.67
N ARG A 49 -2.82 8.34 3.02
CA ARG A 49 -1.86 9.02 2.15
C ARG A 49 -0.45 8.59 2.52
N ILE A 50 0.30 8.10 1.53
CA ILE A 50 1.67 7.62 1.67
C ILE A 50 2.57 8.57 0.89
N VAL A 51 3.49 9.22 1.60
CA VAL A 51 4.45 10.17 1.02
C VAL A 51 5.86 9.80 1.44
N GLY A 52 6.80 9.84 0.50
CA GLY A 52 8.21 9.62 0.80
C GLY A 52 9.03 9.24 -0.43
N THR A 53 10.03 8.39 -0.20
CA THR A 53 10.89 7.86 -1.25
C THR A 53 10.98 6.35 -1.12
N TRP A 54 10.76 5.65 -2.22
CA TRP A 54 10.82 4.19 -2.30
C TRP A 54 11.71 3.79 -3.47
N GLU A 55 12.77 3.02 -3.21
CA GLU A 55 13.73 2.56 -4.24
C GLU A 55 14.20 3.71 -5.18
N GLY A 56 14.49 4.88 -4.58
CA GLY A 56 14.94 6.08 -5.30
C GLY A 56 13.84 6.86 -6.03
N ARG A 57 12.57 6.45 -5.94
CA ARG A 57 11.42 7.11 -6.58
C ARG A 57 10.58 7.85 -5.56
N ALA A 58 10.19 9.08 -5.90
CA ALA A 58 9.23 9.82 -5.11
C ALA A 58 7.88 9.08 -5.09
N VAL A 59 7.28 8.98 -3.92
CA VAL A 59 5.96 8.41 -3.69
C VAL A 59 5.08 9.50 -3.09
N ASP A 60 3.92 9.72 -3.70
CA ASP A 60 2.78 10.44 -3.13
C ASP A 60 1.53 9.76 -3.68
N THR A 61 0.91 8.89 -2.89
CA THR A 61 -0.27 8.13 -3.30
C THR A 61 -1.29 8.09 -2.18
N THR A 62 -2.56 8.06 -2.56
CA THR A 62 -3.66 7.79 -1.66
C THR A 62 -4.19 6.39 -1.97
N VAL A 63 -4.40 5.60 -0.93
CA VAL A 63 -5.04 4.28 -1.01
C VAL A 63 -6.34 4.35 -0.24
N THR A 64 -7.42 3.83 -0.82
CA THR A 64 -8.75 3.81 -0.19
C THR A 64 -9.25 2.37 -0.09
N ARG A 65 -10.50 2.20 0.37
CA ARG A 65 -11.22 0.93 0.28
C ARG A 65 -12.55 1.10 -0.48
N GLY A 66 -12.56 1.98 -1.48
CA GLY A 66 -13.76 2.33 -2.25
C GLY A 66 -14.26 1.24 -3.21
N ASP A 67 -13.35 0.40 -3.71
CA ASP A 67 -13.63 -0.70 -4.64
C ASP A 67 -12.69 -1.90 -4.40
N GLY A 68 -12.91 -2.99 -5.13
CA GLY A 68 -12.13 -4.22 -4.98
C GLY A 68 -10.64 -4.09 -5.31
N CYS A 69 -10.26 -3.21 -6.23
CA CYS A 69 -8.85 -2.99 -6.56
C CYS A 69 -8.14 -2.20 -5.46
N GLU A 70 -8.79 -1.17 -4.93
CA GLU A 70 -8.26 -0.38 -3.82
C GLU A 70 -8.19 -1.19 -2.53
N ILE A 71 -9.17 -2.08 -2.27
CA ILE A 71 -9.10 -3.07 -1.18
C ILE A 71 -7.89 -4.01 -1.38
N ALA A 72 -7.65 -4.49 -2.61
CA ALA A 72 -6.50 -5.35 -2.88
C ALA A 72 -5.17 -4.60 -2.70
N ARG A 73 -5.07 -3.33 -3.13
CA ARG A 73 -3.91 -2.48 -2.88
C ARG A 73 -3.67 -2.27 -1.39
N TRP A 74 -4.73 -1.95 -0.62
CA TRP A 74 -4.65 -1.82 0.83
C TRP A 74 -4.08 -3.08 1.48
N ASN A 75 -4.65 -4.24 1.11
CA ASN A 75 -4.28 -5.54 1.65
C ASN A 75 -2.84 -5.92 1.35
N ASN A 76 -2.32 -5.54 0.17
CA ASN A 76 -0.92 -5.79 -0.20
C ASN A 76 0.08 -4.96 0.62
N LEU A 77 -0.37 -3.84 1.17
CA LEU A 77 0.40 -2.94 2.01
C LEU A 77 0.34 -3.30 3.50
N VAL A 78 -0.46 -4.27 3.95
CA VAL A 78 -0.42 -4.71 5.35
C VAL A 78 0.93 -5.39 5.64
N PRO A 79 1.66 -5.04 6.72
CA PRO A 79 1.26 -4.18 7.85
C PRO A 79 1.79 -2.73 7.80
N VAL A 80 2.22 -2.22 6.65
CA VAL A 80 2.49 -0.78 6.45
C VAL A 80 1.22 0.06 6.64
N LEU A 81 0.08 -0.50 6.24
CA LEU A 81 -1.26 -0.03 6.58
C LEU A 81 -1.89 -0.98 7.61
N PRO A 82 -2.82 -0.49 8.46
CA PRO A 82 -3.48 -1.35 9.44
C PRO A 82 -4.30 -2.45 8.74
N ASP A 83 -4.35 -3.62 9.36
CA ASP A 83 -5.26 -4.68 8.93
C ASP A 83 -6.69 -4.33 9.34
N LEU A 84 -7.59 -4.28 8.34
CA LEU A 84 -8.99 -3.88 8.48
C LEU A 84 -9.94 -4.91 7.85
N ARG A 85 -9.48 -6.16 7.68
CA ARG A 85 -10.31 -7.26 7.20
C ARG A 85 -11.27 -7.77 8.26
#